data_AF-A0A972AIR5-F1
#
_entry.id   AF-A0A972AIR5-F1
#
_cell.length_a   1.000
_cell.length_b   1.000
_cell.length_c   1.000
_cell.angle_alpha   90.00
_cell.angle_beta   90.00
_cell.angle_gamma   90.00
#
_symmetry.space_group_name_H-M   'P 1'
#
loop_
_entity.id
_entity.type
_entity.pdbx_description
1 polymer ?
#
loop_
_entity_poly.entity_id
_entity_poly.type
_entity_poly.pdbx_seq_one_letter_code
_entity_poly.pdbx_strand_id
1 'polypeptide(L)'
;MAKIPNFIHNTDIGQNFLIDYSIVDFILRRAKLTAADKVLEIGPGDGILTEGLLSTDCSGICTVELDTRLKHTIEMLAIKDS
;
A
#
# COMPACT_ATOMS: atom_id res chain seq x y z
N MET A 1 10.36 -2.79 -5.70
CA MET A 1 10.36 -3.82 -4.64
C MET A 1 10.74 -5.19 -5.22
N ALA A 2 11.41 -6.07 -4.46
CA ALA A 2 11.58 -7.46 -4.91
C ALA A 2 10.22 -8.19 -4.80
N LYS A 3 9.66 -8.65 -5.93
CA LYS A 3 8.41 -9.41 -5.93
C LYS A 3 8.61 -10.73 -5.18
N ILE A 4 7.63 -11.13 -4.36
CA ILE A 4 7.60 -12.46 -3.75
C ILE A 4 7.47 -13.49 -4.90
N PRO A 5 8.48 -14.34 -5.15
CA PRO A 5 8.44 -15.28 -6.26
C PRO A 5 7.29 -16.26 -6.09
N ASN A 6 6.52 -16.49 -7.16
CA ASN A 6 5.37 -17.41 -7.16
C ASN A 6 4.32 -17.11 -6.08
N PHE A 7 4.07 -15.83 -5.77
CA PHE A 7 2.98 -15.46 -4.87
C PHE A 7 1.62 -15.83 -5.48
N ILE A 8 0.91 -16.75 -4.82
CA ILE A 8 -0.45 -17.13 -5.20
C ILE A 8 -1.42 -16.26 -4.39
N HIS A 9 -2.19 -15.44 -5.09
CA HIS A 9 -3.23 -14.60 -4.51
C HIS A 9 -4.26 -15.46 -3.79
N ASN A 10 -4.65 -15.01 -2.60
CA ASN A 10 -5.71 -15.64 -1.84
C ASN A 10 -7.08 -15.15 -2.35
N THR A 11 -7.75 -15.99 -3.14
CA THR A 11 -9.07 -15.69 -3.71
C THR A 11 -10.18 -15.68 -2.67
N ASP A 12 -10.02 -16.38 -1.54
CA ASP A 12 -11.05 -16.45 -0.49
C ASP A 12 -11.25 -15.10 0.21
N ILE A 13 -10.20 -14.27 0.23
CA ILE A 13 -10.24 -12.90 0.76
C ILE A 13 -10.25 -11.84 -0.34
N GLY A 14 -10.41 -12.23 -1.61
CA GLY A 14 -10.55 -11.31 -2.73
C GLY A 14 -9.28 -10.53 -3.10
N GLN A 15 -8.08 -11.06 -2.85
CA GLN A 15 -6.83 -10.39 -3.19
C GLN A 15 -6.68 -10.17 -4.70
N ASN A 16 -6.73 -8.90 -5.12
CA ASN A 16 -6.42 -8.45 -6.47
C ASN A 16 -5.39 -7.32 -6.36
N PHE A 17 -4.16 -7.56 -6.82
CA PHE A 17 -3.11 -6.55 -6.67
C PHE A 17 -3.20 -5.53 -7.79
N LEU A 18 -3.07 -4.26 -7.40
CA LEU A 18 -2.98 -3.16 -8.34
C LEU A 18 -1.64 -3.28 -9.08
N ILE A 19 -1.64 -3.18 -10.40
CA ILE A 19 -0.40 -3.31 -11.21
C ILE A 19 -0.07 -2.04 -12.00
N ASP A 20 -0.97 -1.06 -11.98
CA ASP A 20 -0.91 0.14 -12.82
C ASP A 20 -0.77 1.38 -11.94
N TYR A 21 0.40 2.03 -12.02
CA TYR A 21 0.70 3.26 -11.28
C TYR A 21 -0.15 4.46 -11.75
N SER A 22 -0.68 4.46 -12.98
CA SER A 22 -1.59 5.54 -13.41
C SER A 22 -2.89 5.55 -12.62
N ILE A 23 -3.33 4.38 -12.13
CA ILE A 23 -4.49 4.25 -11.24
C ILE A 23 -4.12 4.72 -9.82
N VAL A 24 -2.91 4.45 -9.34
CA VAL A 24 -2.41 5.02 -8.07
C VAL A 24 -2.46 6.54 -8.12
N ASP A 25 -1.88 7.16 -9.15
CA ASP A 25 -1.88 8.62 -9.34
C ASP A 25 -3.30 9.20 -9.43
N PHE A 26 -4.22 8.45 -10.05
CA PHE A 26 -5.63 8.82 -10.12
C PHE A 26 -6.31 8.81 -8.74
N ILE A 27 -6.02 7.80 -7.92
CA ILE A 27 -6.52 7.67 -6.55
C ILE A 27 -5.98 8.81 -5.69
N LEU A 28 -4.66 9.03 -5.68
CA LEU A 28 -4.01 10.04 -4.84
C LEU A 28 -4.48 11.46 -5.17
N ARG A 29 -4.59 11.81 -6.47
CA ARG A 29 -5.10 13.13 -6.89
C ARG A 29 -6.55 13.38 -6.46
N ARG A 30 -7.37 12.33 -6.37
CA ARG A 30 -8.75 12.43 -5.89
C ARG A 30 -8.85 12.51 -4.38
N ALA A 31 -7.95 11.83 -3.68
CA ALA A 31 -7.89 11.84 -2.21
C ALA A 31 -7.57 13.24 -1.66
N LYS A 32 -6.84 14.07 -2.41
CA LYS A 32 -6.49 15.46 -2.03
C LYS A 32 -5.89 15.55 -0.62
N LEU A 33 -5.00 14.61 -0.32
CA LEU A 33 -4.33 14.50 0.98
C LEU A 33 -3.45 15.73 1.24
N THR A 34 -3.34 16.08 2.51
CA THR A 34 -2.58 17.19 3.04
C THR A 34 -1.79 16.76 4.28
N ALA A 35 -0.89 17.60 4.76
CA ALA A 35 -0.14 17.37 6.00
C ALA A 35 -0.99 17.32 7.29
N ALA A 36 -2.29 17.60 7.21
CA ALA A 36 -3.21 17.38 8.33
C ALA A 36 -3.78 15.95 8.38
N ASP A 37 -3.67 15.20 7.29
CA ASP A 37 -4.36 13.92 7.13
C ASP A 37 -3.53 12.75 7.68
N LYS A 38 -4.21 11.81 8.34
CA LYS A 38 -3.68 10.49 8.69
C LYS A 38 -4.46 9.44 7.91
N VAL A 39 -3.75 8.58 7.19
CA VAL A 39 -4.37 7.61 6.29
C VAL A 39 -4.42 6.24 6.96
N LEU A 40 -5.59 5.60 6.88
CA LEU A 40 -5.74 4.18 7.17
C LEU A 40 -5.94 3.43 5.86
N GLU A 41 -5.00 2.57 5.50
CA GLU A 41 -5.08 1.71 4.33
C GLU A 41 -5.46 0.28 4.75
N ILE A 42 -6.55 -0.24 4.19
CA ILE A 42 -7.03 -1.60 4.44
C ILE A 42 -6.65 -2.48 3.25
N GLY A 43 -5.94 -3.57 3.51
CA GLY A 43 -5.46 -4.48 2.46
C GLY A 43 -4.40 -3.84 1.56
N PRO A 44 -3.25 -3.41 2.11
CA PRO A 44 -2.18 -2.80 1.32
C PRO A 44 -1.61 -3.76 0.26
N GLY A 45 -1.79 -5.08 0.41
CA GLY A 45 -1.38 -6.05 -0.61
C GLY A 45 0.14 -6.11 -0.75
N ASP A 46 0.63 -6.00 -1.99
CA ASP A 46 2.06 -5.89 -2.28
C ASP A 46 2.61 -4.45 -2.09
N GLY A 47 1.77 -3.51 -1.67
CA GLY A 47 2.17 -2.18 -1.22
C GLY A 47 2.23 -1.11 -2.31
N ILE A 48 1.70 -1.37 -3.52
CA ILE A 48 1.75 -0.39 -4.62
C ILE A 48 1.02 0.91 -4.29
N LEU A 49 -0.15 0.84 -3.64
CA LEU A 49 -0.85 2.04 -3.18
C LEU A 49 -0.14 2.67 -1.97
N THR A 50 0.36 1.86 -1.03
CA THR A 50 1.17 2.31 0.11
C THR A 50 2.38 3.13 -0.34
N GLU A 51 3.14 2.68 -1.35
CA GLU A 51 4.26 3.44 -1.95
C GLU A 51 3.80 4.80 -2.46
N GLY A 52 2.65 4.84 -3.13
CA GLY A 52 2.03 6.08 -3.58
C GLY A 52 1.66 7.01 -2.43
N LEU A 53 1.02 6.49 -1.38
CA LEU A 53 0.62 7.26 -0.20
C LEU A 53 1.85 7.85 0.52
N LEU A 54 2.93 7.08 0.67
CA LEU A 54 4.19 7.52 1.27
C LEU A 54 4.84 8.69 0.49
N SER A 55 4.52 8.84 -0.80
CA SER A 55 5.01 9.98 -1.60
C SER A 55 4.19 11.26 -1.44
N THR A 56 3.10 11.22 -0.65
CA THR A 56 2.24 12.39 -0.41
C THR A 56 2.63 13.13 0.86
N ASP A 57 2.14 14.36 1.02
CA ASP A 57 2.38 15.17 2.21
C ASP A 57 1.60 14.70 3.46
N CYS A 58 0.92 13.54 3.44
CA CYS A 58 0.13 13.10 4.58
C CYS A 58 0.98 12.91 5.84
N SER A 59 0.42 13.18 7.02
CA SER A 59 1.14 13.15 8.29
C SER A 59 1.54 11.74 8.76
N GLY A 60 0.96 10.71 8.14
CA GLY A 60 1.29 9.32 8.45
C GLY A 60 0.26 8.35 7.89
N ILE A 61 0.70 7.10 7.74
CA ILE A 61 -0.09 6.01 7.16
C ILE A 61 -0.08 4.85 8.15
N CYS A 62 -1.25 4.28 8.41
CA CYS A 62 -1.42 3.03 9.12
C CYS A 62 -2.00 2.00 8.14
N THR A 63 -1.39 0.83 8.04
CA THR A 63 -1.87 -0.25 7.19
C THR A 63 -2.42 -1.39 8.02
N VAL A 64 -3.48 -2.03 7.52
CA VAL A 64 -4.04 -3.25 8.10
C VAL A 64 -4.07 -4.32 7.01
N GLU A 65 -3.24 -5.34 7.16
CA GLU A 65 -3.16 -6.48 6.24
C GLU A 65 -3.58 -7.77 6.95
N LEU A 66 -4.50 -8.51 6.34
CA LEU A 66 -5.01 -9.76 6.88
C LEU A 66 -4.07 -10.93 6.55
N ASP A 67 -3.43 -10.90 5.38
CA ASP A 67 -2.55 -11.95 4.92
C ASP A 67 -1.12 -11.75 5.43
N THR A 68 -0.79 -12.49 6.48
CA THR A 68 0.52 -12.43 7.15
C THR A 68 1.70 -12.78 6.24
N ARG A 69 1.47 -13.41 5.08
CA ARG A 69 2.51 -13.69 4.07
C ARG A 69 3.07 -12.41 3.46
N LEU A 70 2.30 -11.32 3.47
CA LEU A 70 2.68 -10.00 2.93
C LEU A 70 3.35 -9.10 3.98
N LYS A 71 3.38 -9.51 5.25
CA LYS A 71 3.91 -8.73 6.37
C LYS A 71 5.29 -8.15 6.08
N HIS A 72 6.21 -8.97 5.59
CA HIS A 72 7.58 -8.54 5.30
C HIS A 72 7.63 -7.43 4.24
N THR A 73 6.81 -7.52 3.19
CA THR A 73 6.72 -6.49 2.14
C THR A 73 6.29 -5.16 2.73
N ILE A 74 5.28 -5.16 3.60
CA ILE A 74 4.75 -3.94 4.23
C ILE A 74 5.74 -3.35 5.24
N GLU A 75 6.39 -4.19 6.06
CA GLU A 75 7.41 -3.74 7.02
C GLU A 75 8.59 -3.06 6.33
N MET A 76 9.00 -3.56 5.16
CA MET A 76 10.07 -2.95 4.36
C MET A 76 9.71 -1.56 3.83
N LEU A 77 8.42 -1.25 3.65
CA LEU A 77 7.95 0.09 3.27
C LEU A 77 7.93 1.04 4.48
N ALA A 78 7.53 0.55 5.65
CA ALA A 78 7.48 1.34 6.87
C ALA A 78 8.86 1.86 7.31
N ILE A 79 9.94 1.13 7.00
CA ILE A 79 11.31 1.52 7.39
C ILE A 79 11.87 2.67 6.53
N LYS A 80 11.32 2.92 5.33
CA LYS A 80 11.86 3.93 4.41
C LYS A 80 11.67 5.39 4.83
N ASP A 81 10.77 5.68 5.77
CA ASP A 81 10.44 7.04 6.22
C ASP A 81 11.17 7.46 7.52
N SER A 82 12.32 6.83 7.84
CA SER A 82 13.15 7.17 9.02
C SER A 82 14.44 7.88 8.67
#